data_AF-A0A357N546-F1
#
_entry.id   AF-A0A357N546-F1
#
_cell.length_a   1.000
_cell.length_b   1.000
_cell.length_c   1.000
_cell.angle_alpha   90.00
_cell.angle_beta   90.00
_cell.angle_gamma   90.00
#
_symmetry.space_group_name_H-M   'P 1'
#
loop_
_entity.id
_entity.type
_entity.pdbx_description
1 polymer ?
#
loop_
_entity_poly.entity_id
_entity_poly.type
_entity_poly.pdbx_seq_one_letter_code
_entity_poly.pdbx_strand_id
1 'polypeptide(L)'
;MRPHLLALALIAALAGCQPADAPTNGSTPAASQQAGDAAVDAAFADLSKRALDTWMQLSPVSATQIGDHRYDSEIDDLSAAGQQKTVAAYKGLLAELDKIDVAKLGRENQVDAAILRNQ
;
A
#
# COMPACT_ATOMS: atom_id res chain seq x y z
N MET A 1 59.42 -24.52 9.92
CA MET A 1 58.11 -23.84 9.83
C MET A 1 57.25 -24.67 8.90
N ARG A 2 56.24 -25.39 9.41
CA ARG A 2 55.47 -26.40 8.66
C ARG A 2 54.37 -25.72 7.84
N PRO A 3 54.53 -25.55 6.50
CA PRO A 3 53.58 -24.80 5.67
C PRO A 3 52.24 -25.55 5.49
N HIS A 4 52.21 -26.84 5.83
CA HIS A 4 51.03 -27.69 5.67
C HIS A 4 49.90 -27.43 6.69
N LEU A 5 50.16 -26.72 7.78
CA LEU A 5 49.12 -26.36 8.75
C LEU A 5 48.28 -25.15 8.32
N LEU A 6 48.82 -24.30 7.43
CA LEU A 6 48.08 -23.16 6.86
C LEU A 6 47.14 -23.55 5.72
N ALA A 7 47.43 -24.66 5.02
CA ALA A 7 46.60 -25.11 3.90
C ALA A 7 45.28 -25.78 4.34
N LEU A 8 45.21 -26.32 5.55
CA LEU A 8 44.00 -26.97 6.09
C LEU A 8 42.96 -25.99 6.64
N ALA A 9 43.36 -24.75 6.97
CA ALA A 9 42.43 -23.72 7.44
C ALA A 9 41.65 -23.04 6.30
N LEU A 10 42.15 -23.07 5.06
CA LEU A 10 41.53 -22.38 3.93
C LEU A 10 40.36 -23.14 3.29
N ILE A 11 40.24 -24.46 3.54
CA ILE A 11 39.18 -25.29 2.95
C ILE A 11 37.91 -25.28 3.82
N ALA A 12 38.01 -24.93 5.11
CA ALA A 12 36.85 -24.84 6.00
C ALA A 12 35.95 -23.61 5.74
N ALA A 13 36.43 -22.61 5.01
CA ALA A 13 35.67 -21.38 4.70
C ALA A 13 34.72 -21.51 3.49
N LEU A 14 34.78 -22.62 2.74
CA LEU A 14 33.96 -22.84 1.54
C LEU A 14 32.81 -23.87 1.75
N ALA A 15 32.66 -24.42 2.96
CA ALA A 15 31.59 -25.36 3.29
C ALA A 15 30.32 -24.68 3.84
N GLY A 16 30.19 -23.34 3.72
CA GLY A 16 29.00 -22.59 4.13
C GLY A 16 27.83 -22.66 3.16
N CYS A 17 28.01 -23.22 1.96
CA CYS A 17 26.94 -23.44 0.99
C CYS A 17 26.39 -24.87 1.09
N GLN A 18 25.94 -25.28 2.28
CA GLN A 18 24.90 -26.31 2.30
C GLN A 18 23.59 -25.62 1.88
N PRO A 19 22.84 -26.16 0.89
CA PRO A 19 21.45 -25.80 0.79
C PRO A 19 20.83 -26.23 2.12
N ALA A 20 20.49 -25.24 2.96
CA ALA A 20 19.57 -25.51 4.04
C ALA A 20 18.31 -26.02 3.35
N ASP A 21 17.93 -27.27 3.60
CA ASP A 21 16.55 -27.67 3.45
C ASP A 21 15.78 -26.71 4.35
N ALA A 22 15.24 -25.67 3.72
CA ALA A 22 14.36 -24.74 4.41
C ALA A 22 13.27 -25.63 5.02
N PRO A 23 12.94 -25.46 6.32
CA PRO A 23 11.74 -26.09 6.84
C PRO A 23 10.64 -25.73 5.86
N THR A 24 10.07 -26.76 5.24
CA THR A 24 8.80 -26.62 4.53
C THR A 24 7.81 -26.30 5.64
N ASN A 25 7.76 -25.01 5.99
CA ASN A 25 6.56 -24.41 6.54
C ASN A 25 5.52 -24.77 5.51
N GLY A 26 4.82 -25.89 5.73
CA GLY A 26 3.70 -26.27 4.91
C GLY A 26 2.87 -25.01 4.84
N SER A 27 2.77 -24.45 3.65
CA SER A 27 1.99 -23.26 3.40
C SER A 27 0.60 -23.62 3.88
N THR A 28 0.31 -23.25 5.14
CA THR A 28 -1.05 -23.20 5.61
C THR A 28 -1.71 -22.34 4.55
N PRO A 29 -2.71 -22.85 3.83
CA PRO A 29 -3.38 -22.05 2.81
C PRO A 29 -3.66 -20.72 3.49
N ALA A 30 -3.11 -19.62 2.95
CA ALA A 30 -3.43 -18.30 3.45
C ALA A 30 -4.94 -18.29 3.57
N ALA A 31 -5.45 -18.12 4.80
CA ALA A 31 -6.87 -18.28 5.09
C ALA A 31 -7.62 -17.54 3.98
N SER A 32 -8.43 -18.27 3.21
CA SER A 32 -9.10 -17.73 2.03
C SER A 32 -9.81 -16.45 2.45
N GLN A 33 -9.22 -15.31 2.10
CA GLN A 33 -9.76 -14.01 2.42
C GLN A 33 -11.17 -14.00 1.86
N GLN A 34 -12.13 -13.62 2.70
CA GLN A 34 -13.53 -13.65 2.32
C GLN A 34 -13.70 -12.79 1.07
N ALA A 35 -13.88 -13.44 -0.08
CA ALA A 35 -14.04 -12.77 -1.34
C ALA A 35 -15.35 -11.98 -1.30
N GLY A 36 -15.26 -10.68 -1.59
CA GLY A 36 -16.41 -9.81 -1.72
C GLY A 36 -17.16 -10.03 -3.02
N ASP A 37 -18.22 -9.25 -3.20
CA ASP A 37 -18.85 -9.08 -4.50
C ASP A 37 -17.86 -8.36 -5.43
N ALA A 38 -17.44 -9.03 -6.50
CA ALA A 38 -16.44 -8.52 -7.43
C ALA A 38 -16.82 -7.17 -8.06
N ALA A 39 -18.11 -6.90 -8.29
CA ALA A 39 -18.55 -5.63 -8.84
C ALA A 39 -18.46 -4.50 -7.81
N VAL A 40 -18.76 -4.80 -6.54
CA VAL A 40 -18.65 -3.84 -5.44
C VAL A 40 -17.17 -3.54 -5.13
N ASP A 41 -16.32 -4.56 -5.13
CA ASP A 41 -14.86 -4.41 -4.98
C ASP A 41 -14.26 -3.57 -6.13
N ALA A 42 -14.70 -3.80 -7.37
CA ALA A 42 -14.25 -2.99 -8.51
C ALA A 42 -14.71 -1.52 -8.42
N ALA A 43 -15.94 -1.28 -7.97
CA ALA A 43 -16.44 0.08 -7.74
C ALA A 43 -15.65 0.80 -6.64
N PHE A 44 -15.32 0.10 -5.56
CA PHE A 44 -14.48 0.64 -4.49
C PHE A 44 -13.04 0.89 -4.93
N ALA A 45 -12.46 0.01 -5.75
CA ALA A 45 -11.13 0.22 -6.31
C ALA A 45 -11.06 1.49 -7.18
N ASP A 46 -12.08 1.74 -8.01
CA ASP A 46 -12.17 2.97 -8.80
C ASP A 46 -12.28 4.22 -7.91
N LEU A 47 -13.16 4.18 -6.91
CA LEU A 47 -13.31 5.28 -5.95
C LEU A 47 -11.99 5.55 -5.20
N SER A 48 -11.31 4.50 -4.74
CA SER A 48 -10.06 4.61 -3.99
C SER A 48 -8.95 5.22 -4.84
N LYS A 49 -8.88 4.82 -6.12
CA LYS A 49 -7.95 5.44 -7.07
C LYS A 49 -8.24 6.94 -7.23
N ARG A 50 -9.50 7.31 -7.46
CA ARG A 50 -9.90 8.72 -7.62
C ARG A 50 -9.65 9.52 -6.35
N ALA A 51 -9.85 8.92 -5.17
CA ALA A 51 -9.54 9.57 -3.89
C ALA A 51 -8.05 9.88 -3.74
N LEU A 52 -7.19 8.88 -3.97
CA LEU A 52 -5.73 9.07 -3.92
C LEU A 52 -5.27 10.13 -4.94
N ASP A 53 -5.72 10.03 -6.19
CA ASP A 53 -5.38 11.02 -7.22
C ASP A 53 -5.85 12.44 -6.82
N THR A 54 -7.03 12.56 -6.21
CA THR A 54 -7.58 13.83 -5.70
C THR A 54 -6.76 14.39 -4.54
N TRP A 55 -6.36 13.54 -3.58
CA TRP A 55 -5.56 13.96 -2.42
C TRP A 55 -4.19 14.49 -2.85
N MET A 56 -3.53 13.79 -3.78
CA MET A 56 -2.20 14.21 -4.26
C MET A 56 -2.28 15.53 -5.03
N GLN A 57 -3.31 15.70 -5.87
CA GLN A 57 -3.51 16.95 -6.59
C GLN A 57 -3.82 18.13 -5.67
N LEU A 58 -4.53 17.90 -4.55
CA LEU A 58 -4.91 18.98 -3.62
C LEU A 58 -3.87 19.26 -2.53
N SER A 59 -2.91 18.37 -2.32
CA SER A 59 -1.76 18.60 -1.43
C SER A 59 -0.45 18.18 -2.10
N PRO A 60 0.05 18.98 -3.08
CA PRO A 60 1.31 18.74 -3.76
C PRO A 60 2.49 18.45 -2.82
N VAL A 61 2.58 19.16 -1.68
CA VAL A 61 3.69 18.96 -0.73
C VAL A 61 3.62 17.57 -0.09
N SER A 62 2.42 17.11 0.28
CA SER A 62 2.22 15.76 0.80
C SER A 62 2.50 14.70 -0.27
N ALA A 63 2.13 14.98 -1.53
CA ALA A 63 2.42 14.10 -2.66
C ALA A 63 3.94 13.86 -2.79
N THR A 64 4.75 14.91 -2.80
CA THR A 64 6.21 14.79 -2.80
C THR A 64 6.72 14.00 -1.60
N GLN A 65 6.18 14.24 -0.39
CA GLN A 65 6.60 13.54 0.83
C GLN A 65 6.39 12.03 0.76
N ILE A 66 5.31 11.56 0.12
CA ILE A 66 5.04 10.13 -0.03
C ILE A 66 5.68 9.51 -1.29
N GLY A 67 6.41 10.31 -2.07
CA GLY A 67 7.13 9.89 -3.28
C GLY A 67 6.36 10.04 -4.59
N ASP A 68 5.20 10.71 -4.58
CA ASP A 68 4.49 11.10 -5.79
C ASP A 68 4.97 12.45 -6.30
N HIS A 69 5.87 12.40 -7.28
CA HIS A 69 6.54 13.58 -7.84
C HIS A 69 5.76 14.28 -8.96
N ARG A 70 4.50 13.88 -9.23
CA ARG A 70 3.69 14.47 -10.32
C ARG A 70 3.45 15.98 -10.17
N TYR A 71 3.55 16.52 -8.95
CA TYR A 71 3.21 17.90 -8.60
C TYR A 71 4.37 18.68 -7.95
N ASP A 72 5.64 18.25 -8.11
CA ASP A 72 6.82 18.84 -7.44
C ASP A 72 7.04 20.34 -7.74
N SER A 73 6.44 20.87 -8.81
CA SER A 73 6.48 22.29 -9.16
C SER A 73 5.38 23.14 -8.50
N GLU A 74 4.51 22.53 -7.71
CA GLU A 74 3.33 23.16 -7.11
C GLU A 74 3.44 23.22 -5.58
N ILE A 75 2.62 24.06 -4.96
CA ILE A 75 2.49 24.16 -3.49
C ILE A 75 1.01 24.19 -3.11
N ASP A 76 0.70 23.72 -1.91
CA ASP A 76 -0.66 23.69 -1.38
C ASP A 76 -1.33 25.08 -1.40
N ASP A 77 -2.54 25.16 -1.96
CA ASP A 77 -3.35 26.38 -1.93
C ASP A 77 -4.04 26.53 -0.56
N LEU A 78 -3.37 27.23 0.35
CA LEU A 78 -3.88 27.49 1.70
C LEU A 78 -4.86 28.68 1.76
N SER A 79 -5.23 29.28 0.62
CA SER A 79 -6.25 30.32 0.59
C SER A 79 -7.63 29.78 1.01
N ALA A 80 -8.57 30.68 1.29
CA ALA A 80 -9.94 30.28 1.59
C ALA A 80 -10.60 29.51 0.43
N ALA A 81 -10.28 29.87 -0.82
CA ALA A 81 -10.81 29.20 -2.01
C ALA A 81 -10.23 27.78 -2.15
N GLY A 82 -8.91 27.62 -1.94
CA GLY A 82 -8.25 26.32 -1.94
C GLY A 82 -8.80 25.38 -0.87
N GLN A 83 -8.96 25.88 0.36
CA GLN A 83 -9.57 25.10 1.45
C GLN A 83 -11.02 24.69 1.14
N GLN A 84 -11.83 25.59 0.57
CA GLN A 84 -13.19 25.25 0.13
C GLN A 84 -13.21 24.19 -0.96
N LYS A 85 -12.28 24.26 -1.93
CA LYS A 85 -12.12 23.24 -2.98
C LYS A 85 -11.80 21.87 -2.36
N THR A 86 -10.88 21.82 -1.39
CA THR A 86 -10.54 20.56 -0.70
C THR A 86 -11.73 19.97 0.03
N VAL A 87 -12.44 20.78 0.84
CA VAL A 87 -13.63 20.32 1.56
C VAL A 87 -14.72 19.82 0.61
N ALA A 88 -14.95 20.52 -0.51
CA ALA A 88 -15.94 20.12 -1.51
C ALA A 88 -15.57 18.79 -2.17
N ALA A 89 -14.30 18.62 -2.55
CA ALA A 89 -13.81 17.39 -3.15
C ALA A 89 -13.96 16.19 -2.19
N TYR A 90 -13.57 16.35 -0.92
CA TYR A 90 -13.60 15.26 0.05
C TYR A 90 -15.03 14.85 0.39
N LYS A 91 -15.94 15.83 0.55
CA LYS A 91 -17.38 15.54 0.69
C LYS A 91 -17.94 14.79 -0.52
N GLY A 92 -17.48 15.11 -1.73
CA GLY A 92 -17.84 14.38 -2.94
C GLY A 92 -17.43 12.91 -2.88
N LEU A 93 -16.18 12.64 -2.51
CA LEU A 93 -15.67 11.26 -2.36
C LEU A 93 -16.43 10.48 -1.28
N LEU A 94 -16.73 11.10 -0.13
CA LEU A 94 -17.52 10.46 0.92
C LEU A 94 -18.95 10.16 0.48
N ALA A 95 -19.59 11.07 -0.26
CA ALA A 95 -20.92 10.84 -0.81
C ALA A 95 -20.94 9.71 -1.86
N GLU A 96 -19.83 9.47 -2.56
CA GLU A 96 -19.67 8.29 -3.42
C GLU A 96 -19.43 7.01 -2.61
N LEU A 97 -18.62 7.07 -1.56
CA LEU A 97 -18.41 5.96 -0.62
C LEU A 97 -19.72 5.52 0.03
N ASP A 98 -20.60 6.45 0.38
CA ASP A 98 -21.92 6.17 0.96
C ASP A 98 -22.83 5.35 0.02
N LYS A 99 -22.54 5.30 -1.29
CA LYS A 99 -23.28 4.48 -2.25
C LYS A 99 -22.76 3.03 -2.33
N ILE A 100 -21.60 2.75 -1.74
CA ILE A 100 -21.00 1.42 -1.73
C ILE A 100 -21.54 0.62 -0.54
N ASP A 101 -22.09 -0.56 -0.81
CA ASP A 101 -22.48 -1.51 0.23
C ASP A 101 -21.23 -2.16 0.84
N VAL A 102 -20.68 -1.53 1.88
CA VAL A 102 -19.44 -1.95 2.53
C VAL A 102 -19.53 -3.40 3.05
N ALA A 103 -20.71 -3.90 3.42
CA ALA A 103 -20.87 -5.28 3.89
C ALA A 103 -20.60 -6.32 2.79
N LYS A 104 -20.66 -5.92 1.51
CA LYS A 104 -20.36 -6.76 0.35
C LYS A 104 -18.92 -6.68 -0.13
N LEU A 105 -18.12 -5.74 0.41
CA LEU A 105 -16.71 -5.67 0.09
C LEU A 105 -15.95 -6.87 0.66
N GLY A 106 -14.86 -7.24 0.00
CA GLY A 106 -13.88 -8.16 0.57
C GLY A 106 -13.33 -7.61 1.89
N ARG A 107 -12.83 -8.50 2.77
CA ARG A 107 -12.46 -8.12 4.14
C ARG A 107 -11.45 -6.98 4.21
N GLU A 108 -10.47 -6.98 3.30
CA GLU A 108 -9.43 -5.95 3.18
C GLU A 108 -10.07 -4.60 2.79
N ASN A 109 -10.90 -4.60 1.74
CA ASN A 109 -11.57 -3.40 1.24
C ASN A 109 -12.55 -2.80 2.26
N GLN A 110 -13.10 -3.59 3.19
CA GLN A 110 -13.88 -3.04 4.31
C GLN A 110 -13.01 -2.17 5.25
N VAL A 111 -11.75 -2.55 5.46
CA VAL A 111 -10.79 -1.75 6.24
C VAL A 111 -10.42 -0.49 5.46
N ASP A 112 -10.10 -0.63 4.18
CA ASP A 112 -9.74 0.51 3.34
C ASP A 112 -10.90 1.52 3.21
N ALA A 113 -12.14 1.04 3.12
CA ALA A 113 -13.32 1.89 3.13
C ALA A 113 -13.48 2.64 4.47
N ALA A 114 -13.12 2.01 5.59
CA ALA A 114 -13.11 2.67 6.89
C ALA A 114 -11.98 3.71 7.00
N ILE A 115 -10.80 3.44 6.44
CA ILE A 115 -9.69 4.40 6.34
C ILE A 115 -10.13 5.59 5.50
N LEU A 116 -10.68 5.36 4.30
CA LEU A 116 -11.16 6.42 3.40
C LEU A 116 -12.18 7.34 4.09
N ARG A 117 -13.10 6.77 4.88
CA ARG A 117 -14.12 7.54 5.61
C ARG A 117 -13.55 8.40 6.74
N ASN A 118 -12.35 8.08 7.25
CA ASN A 118 -11.71 8.78 8.36
C ASN A 118 -10.79 9.93 7.92
N GLN A 119 -10.57 10.11 6.61
CA GLN A 119 -9.78 11.21 6.06
C GLN A 119 -10.63 12.46 5.82
#